data_AF-A0A2E9TKW9-F1
#
_entry.id   AF-A0A2E9TKW9-F1
#
_cell.length_a   1.000
_cell.length_b   1.000
_cell.length_c   1.000
_cell.angle_alpha   90.00
_cell.angle_beta   90.00
_cell.angle_gamma   90.00
#
_symmetry.space_group_name_H-M   'P 1'
#
loop_
_entity.id
_entity.type
_entity.pdbx_description
1 polymer ?
#
loop_
_entity_poly.entity_id
_entity_poly.type
_entity_poly.pdbx_seq_one_letter_code
_entity_poly.pdbx_strand_id
1 'polypeptide(L)'
;MSQLDKQLEAEYFHLTGLIDSFDQKSLTIKAWSVTLAGVLAGSGAFFDRSALLWVGVVGSLMFWLVEGHWKAFQAAHYARIEKIEAHFRGEVDDIAPFQTAASWERSRRAGGMKELLRILRWRHVFLPHGLVALALLVAGLVL
;
A
#
# COMPACT_ATOMS: atom_id res chain seq x y z
N MET A 1 -8.34 -6.63 -34.26
CA MET A 1 -8.63 -6.91 -32.85
C MET A 1 -9.93 -7.67 -32.73
N SER A 2 -9.87 -8.84 -32.12
CA SER A 2 -11.02 -9.68 -31.80
C SER A 2 -11.94 -9.00 -30.76
N GLN A 3 -13.15 -9.53 -30.57
CA GLN A 3 -14.03 -9.07 -29.47
C GLN A 3 -13.37 -9.30 -28.11
N LEU A 4 -12.62 -10.39 -27.96
CA LEU A 4 -11.86 -10.71 -26.76
C LEU A 4 -10.79 -9.64 -26.49
N ASP A 5 -10.01 -9.25 -27.49
CA ASP A 5 -8.95 -8.26 -27.35
C ASP A 5 -9.50 -6.94 -26.81
N LYS A 6 -10.66 -6.50 -27.33
CA LYS A 6 -11.33 -5.27 -26.87
C LYS A 6 -11.78 -5.36 -25.41
N GLN A 7 -12.26 -6.53 -24.98
CA GLN A 7 -12.70 -6.75 -23.60
C GLN A 7 -11.50 -6.76 -22.64
N LEU A 8 -10.39 -7.37 -23.04
CA LEU A 8 -9.15 -7.41 -22.26
C LEU A 8 -8.49 -6.03 -22.17
N GLU A 9 -8.50 -5.25 -23.27
CA GLU A 9 -8.03 -3.87 -23.28
C GLU A 9 -8.85 -2.99 -22.32
N ALA A 10 -10.18 -3.11 -22.36
CA ALA A 10 -11.05 -2.38 -21.43
C ALA A 10 -10.78 -2.77 -19.96
N GLU A 11 -10.58 -4.06 -19.69
CA GLU A 11 -10.21 -4.56 -18.36
C GLU A 11 -8.83 -4.03 -17.93
N TYR A 12 -7.84 -4.02 -18.82
CA TYR A 12 -6.50 -3.50 -18.57
C TYR A 12 -6.52 -2.03 -18.18
N PHE A 13 -7.25 -1.19 -18.93
CA PHE A 13 -7.37 0.23 -18.61
C PHE A 13 -8.12 0.47 -17.30
N HIS A 14 -9.15 -0.32 -17.02
CA HIS A 14 -9.85 -0.27 -15.74
C HIS A 14 -8.92 -0.60 -14.56
N LEU A 15 -8.13 -1.68 -14.69
CA LEU A 15 -7.16 -2.10 -13.68
C LEU A 15 -6.07 -1.06 -13.46
N THR A 16 -5.53 -0.49 -14.53
CA THR A 16 -4.50 0.56 -14.46
C THR A 16 -5.03 1.80 -13.75
N GLY A 17 -6.23 2.26 -14.11
CA GLY A 17 -6.87 3.39 -13.43
C GLY A 17 -7.18 3.11 -11.94
N LEU A 18 -7.53 1.86 -11.61
CA LEU A 18 -7.71 1.44 -10.22
C LEU A 18 -6.39 1.51 -9.43
N ILE A 19 -5.28 1.08 -10.04
CA ILE A 19 -3.93 1.16 -9.46
C ILE A 19 -3.51 2.60 -9.21
N ASP A 20 -3.71 3.50 -10.17
CA ASP A 20 -3.40 4.93 -10.00
C ASP A 20 -4.20 5.54 -8.84
N SER A 21 -5.46 5.11 -8.66
CA SER A 21 -6.28 5.55 -7.53
C SER A 21 -5.72 5.11 -6.17
N PHE A 22 -5.01 3.97 -6.11
CA PHE A 22 -4.37 3.50 -4.89
C PHE A 22 -3.18 4.38 -4.51
N ASP A 23 -2.41 4.86 -5.47
CA ASP A 23 -1.26 5.72 -5.23
C ASP A 23 -1.68 7.10 -4.69
N GLN A 24 -2.75 7.69 -5.22
CA GLN A 24 -3.33 8.93 -4.67
C GLN A 24 -3.77 8.77 -3.21
N LYS A 25 -4.38 7.62 -2.88
CA LYS A 25 -4.80 7.31 -1.50
C LYS A 25 -3.61 7.05 -0.58
N SER A 26 -2.55 6.40 -1.07
CA SER A 26 -1.29 6.21 -0.33
C SER A 26 -0.63 7.55 0.01
N LEU A 27 -0.58 8.51 -0.92
CA LEU A 27 -0.09 9.86 -0.63
C LEU A 27 -0.90 10.57 0.47
N THR A 28 -2.23 10.43 0.43
CA THR A 28 -3.11 10.96 1.48
C THR A 28 -2.80 10.34 2.85
N ILE A 29 -2.63 9.02 2.93
CA ILE A 29 -2.26 8.30 4.16
C ILE A 29 -0.92 8.82 4.72
N LYS A 30 0.08 8.99 3.84
CA LYS A 30 1.39 9.55 4.23
C LYS A 30 1.28 10.96 4.79
N ALA A 31 0.51 11.83 4.14
CA ALA A 31 0.31 13.20 4.59
C ALA A 31 -0.33 13.25 5.99
N TRP A 32 -1.40 12.51 6.21
CA TRP A 32 -2.08 12.45 7.51
C TRP A 32 -1.18 11.88 8.61
N SER A 33 -0.37 10.87 8.30
CA SER A 33 0.56 10.32 9.28
C SER A 33 1.60 11.34 9.74
N VAL A 34 2.20 12.09 8.81
CA VAL A 34 3.22 13.09 9.16
C VAL A 34 2.58 14.22 9.96
N THR A 35 1.39 14.68 9.55
CA THR A 35 0.66 15.73 10.27
C THR A 35 0.32 15.30 11.70
N LEU A 36 -0.27 14.11 11.88
CA LEU A 36 -0.63 13.61 13.21
C LEU A 36 0.61 13.44 14.09
N ALA A 37 1.68 12.86 13.54
CA ALA A 37 2.91 12.68 14.28
C ALA A 37 3.58 14.01 14.66
N GLY A 38 3.56 15.01 13.78
CA GLY A 38 4.08 16.35 14.07
C GLY A 38 3.31 17.03 15.20
N VAL A 39 1.97 16.93 15.20
CA VAL A 39 1.12 17.43 16.29
C VAL A 39 1.46 16.73 17.60
N LEU A 40 1.53 15.40 17.61
CA LEU A 40 1.84 14.63 18.83
C LEU A 40 3.26 14.89 19.34
N ALA A 41 4.24 15.01 18.45
CA ALA A 41 5.61 15.37 18.78
C ALA A 41 5.68 16.74 19.44
N GLY A 42 5.07 17.75 18.82
CA GLY A 42 5.05 19.13 19.33
C GLY A 42 4.30 19.23 20.65
N SER A 43 3.14 18.58 20.77
CA SER A 43 2.38 18.51 22.02
C SER A 43 3.17 17.83 23.14
N GLY A 44 3.88 16.74 22.84
CA GLY A 44 4.69 16.04 23.82
C GLY A 44 5.89 16.85 24.30
N ALA A 45 6.61 17.49 23.38
CA ALA A 45 7.84 18.21 23.67
C ALA A 45 7.63 19.59 24.32
N PHE A 46 6.59 20.34 23.92
CA PHE A 46 6.43 21.74 24.33
C PHE A 46 5.38 21.96 25.44
N PHE A 47 4.53 20.98 25.73
CA PHE A 47 3.44 21.12 26.70
C PHE A 47 3.53 20.14 27.88
N ASP A 48 4.70 19.55 28.11
CA ASP A 48 4.98 18.60 29.21
C ASP A 48 4.01 17.40 29.21
N ARG A 49 3.73 16.88 28.02
CA ARG A 49 2.83 15.73 27.80
C ARG A 49 3.59 14.58 27.15
N SER A 50 4.68 14.12 27.76
CA SER A 50 5.55 13.05 27.23
C SER A 50 4.80 11.77 26.83
N ALA A 51 3.68 11.46 27.50
CA ALA A 51 2.78 10.37 27.12
C ALA A 51 2.28 10.44 25.66
N LEU A 52 2.15 11.64 25.07
CA LEU A 52 1.72 11.83 23.68
C LEU A 52 2.77 11.37 22.66
N LEU A 53 4.05 11.31 23.04
CA LEU A 53 5.11 10.75 22.19
C LEU A 53 4.85 9.26 21.94
N TRP A 54 4.47 8.52 22.97
CA TRP A 54 4.09 7.10 22.87
C TRP A 54 2.84 6.89 22.03
N VAL A 55 1.84 7.77 22.15
CA VAL A 55 0.67 7.78 21.25
C VAL A 55 1.11 7.97 19.81
N GLY A 56 2.08 8.87 19.56
CA GLY A 56 2.65 9.10 18.24
C GLY A 56 3.42 7.90 17.68
N VAL A 57 4.16 7.16 18.52
CA VAL A 57 4.81 5.90 18.13
C VAL A 57 3.76 4.90 17.65
N VAL A 58 2.73 4.62 18.46
CA VAL A 58 1.68 3.66 18.13
C VAL A 58 0.93 4.10 16.87
N GLY A 59 0.56 5.38 16.78
CA GLY A 59 -0.10 5.95 15.60
C GLY A 59 0.72 5.77 14.33
N SER A 60 2.02 6.05 14.39
CA SER A 60 2.94 5.90 13.26
C SER A 60 3.08 4.44 12.83
N LEU A 61 3.15 3.49 13.77
CA LEU A 61 3.15 2.06 13.47
C LEU A 61 1.82 1.61 12.83
N MET A 62 0.68 2.13 13.28
CA MET A 62 -0.61 1.82 12.67
C MET A 62 -0.70 2.35 11.24
N PHE A 63 -0.23 3.58 10.98
CA PHE A 63 -0.16 4.11 9.62
C PHE A 63 0.75 3.26 8.71
N TRP A 64 1.89 2.80 9.23
CA TRP A 64 2.77 1.90 8.49
C TRP A 64 2.08 0.57 8.12
N LEU A 65 1.35 -0.03 9.07
CA LEU A 65 0.60 -1.25 8.82
C LEU A 65 -0.53 -1.04 7.80
N VAL A 66 -1.27 0.06 7.91
CA VAL A 66 -2.34 0.41 6.96
C VAL A 66 -1.78 0.57 5.56
N GLU A 67 -0.67 1.30 5.40
CA GLU A 67 -0.03 1.45 4.09
C GLU A 67 0.47 0.12 3.54
N GLY A 68 1.07 -0.73 4.38
CA GLY A 68 1.51 -2.07 3.96
C GLY A 68 0.35 -2.93 3.44
N HIS A 69 -0.79 -2.93 4.14
CA HIS A 69 -1.99 -3.63 3.67
C HIS A 69 -2.53 -3.03 2.37
N TRP A 70 -2.49 -1.71 2.25
CA TRP A 70 -2.92 -1.00 1.04
C TRP A 70 -2.07 -1.40 -0.17
N LYS A 71 -0.75 -1.44 0.00
CA LYS A 71 0.19 -1.86 -1.04
C LYS A 71 0.07 -3.36 -1.37
N ALA A 72 -0.21 -4.21 -0.39
CA ALA A 72 -0.52 -5.62 -0.65
C ALA A 72 -1.81 -5.79 -1.47
N PHE A 73 -2.83 -4.96 -1.20
CA PHE A 73 -4.07 -4.94 -1.99
C PHE A 73 -3.83 -4.50 -3.44
N GLN A 74 -3.03 -3.45 -3.63
CA GLN A 74 -2.59 -2.97 -4.95
C GLN A 74 -1.78 -4.05 -5.68
N ALA A 75 -0.83 -4.70 -4.99
CA ALA A 75 0.06 -5.70 -5.58
C ALA A 75 -0.69 -6.89 -6.20
N ALA A 76 -1.79 -7.31 -5.57
CA ALA A 76 -2.60 -8.43 -6.05
C ALA A 76 -3.30 -8.17 -7.41
N HIS A 77 -3.43 -6.90 -7.84
CA HIS A 77 -3.98 -6.57 -9.16
C HIS A 77 -2.96 -6.77 -10.29
N TYR A 78 -1.65 -6.66 -10.01
CA TYR A 78 -0.61 -6.84 -11.04
C TYR A 78 -0.64 -8.24 -11.67
N ALA A 79 -1.02 -9.27 -10.89
CA ALA A 79 -1.14 -10.63 -11.44
C ALA A 79 -2.16 -10.75 -12.58
N ARG A 80 -3.21 -9.91 -12.61
CA ARG A 80 -4.16 -9.88 -13.73
C ARG A 80 -3.63 -9.05 -14.90
N ILE A 81 -3.00 -7.92 -14.60
CA ILE A 81 -2.39 -7.04 -15.60
C ILE A 81 -1.32 -7.81 -16.40
N GLU A 82 -0.39 -8.47 -15.70
CA GLU A 82 0.67 -9.27 -16.31
C GLU A 82 0.13 -10.36 -17.23
N LYS A 83 -0.98 -11.02 -16.85
CA LYS A 83 -1.64 -12.02 -17.70
C LYS A 83 -2.26 -11.42 -18.96
N ILE A 84 -2.85 -10.22 -18.86
CA ILE A 84 -3.40 -9.53 -20.03
C ILE A 84 -2.26 -9.11 -20.95
N GLU A 85 -1.18 -8.56 -20.41
CA GLU A 85 0.00 -8.19 -21.20
C GLU A 85 0.63 -9.42 -21.88
N ALA A 86 0.74 -10.55 -21.19
CA ALA A 86 1.25 -11.81 -21.74
C ALA A 86 0.40 -12.30 -22.93
N HIS A 87 -0.93 -12.15 -22.87
CA HIS A 87 -1.80 -12.43 -24.01
C HIS A 87 -1.48 -11.54 -25.21
N PHE A 88 -1.33 -10.22 -25.00
CA PHE A 88 -0.96 -9.29 -26.09
C PHE A 88 0.47 -9.49 -26.61
N ARG A 89 1.37 -10.08 -25.82
CA ARG A 89 2.70 -10.54 -26.28
C ARG A 89 2.67 -11.87 -27.05
N GLY A 90 1.53 -12.56 -27.10
CA GLY A 90 1.40 -13.88 -27.72
C GLY A 90 1.99 -15.01 -26.87
N GLU A 91 2.15 -14.81 -25.55
CA GLU A 91 2.66 -15.82 -24.61
C GLU A 91 1.54 -16.70 -24.02
N VAL A 92 0.28 -16.27 -24.16
CA VAL A 92 -0.91 -16.94 -23.61
C VAL A 92 -2.04 -16.97 -24.63
N ASP A 93 -2.42 -18.18 -25.04
CA ASP A 93 -3.47 -18.41 -26.05
C ASP A 93 -4.89 -18.44 -25.47
N ASP A 94 -5.05 -18.83 -24.19
CA ASP A 94 -6.36 -18.94 -23.53
C ASP A 94 -6.45 -18.01 -22.32
N ILE A 95 -7.24 -16.94 -22.47
CA ILE A 95 -7.55 -15.99 -21.41
C ILE A 95 -9.03 -15.58 -21.48
N ALA A 96 -9.76 -15.85 -20.42
CA ALA A 96 -11.12 -15.34 -20.27
C ALA A 96 -11.09 -13.86 -19.82
N PRO A 97 -11.94 -12.98 -20.36
CA PRO A 97 -12.07 -11.60 -19.90
C PRO A 97 -12.85 -11.52 -18.58
N PHE A 98 -12.77 -10.35 -17.92
CA PHE A 98 -13.52 -10.00 -16.71
C PHE A 98 -13.24 -10.91 -15.50
N GLN A 99 -11.98 -11.35 -15.33
CA GLN A 99 -11.55 -12.22 -14.23
C GLN A 99 -10.86 -11.47 -13.09
N THR A 100 -10.99 -10.14 -13.03
CA THR A 100 -10.35 -9.27 -12.02
C THR A 100 -10.49 -9.78 -10.59
N ALA A 101 -11.71 -10.00 -10.10
CA ALA A 101 -11.96 -10.38 -8.71
C ALA A 101 -11.37 -11.75 -8.36
N ALA A 102 -11.59 -12.75 -9.23
CA ALA A 102 -11.07 -14.11 -9.05
C ALA A 102 -9.52 -14.16 -9.15
N SER A 103 -8.93 -13.35 -10.02
CA SER A 103 -7.48 -13.22 -10.13
C SER A 103 -6.89 -12.56 -8.87
N TRP A 104 -7.52 -11.49 -8.41
CA TRP A 104 -7.11 -10.76 -7.22
C TRP A 104 -7.18 -11.63 -5.96
N GLU A 105 -8.27 -12.36 -5.76
CA GLU A 105 -8.43 -13.23 -4.58
C GLU A 105 -7.36 -14.33 -4.56
N ARG A 106 -7.09 -14.95 -5.71
CA ARG A 106 -6.02 -15.95 -5.84
C ARG A 106 -4.66 -15.37 -5.52
N SER A 107 -4.34 -14.19 -6.07
CA SER A 107 -3.06 -13.51 -5.82
C SER A 107 -2.89 -13.13 -4.35
N ARG A 108 -3.94 -12.56 -3.73
CA ARG A 108 -3.94 -12.20 -2.31
C ARG A 108 -3.72 -13.41 -1.40
N ARG A 109 -4.44 -14.51 -1.65
CA ARG A 109 -4.31 -15.74 -0.85
C ARG A 109 -2.92 -16.37 -1.01
N ALA A 110 -2.32 -16.29 -2.19
CA ALA A 110 -0.98 -16.81 -2.45
C ALA A 110 0.12 -16.03 -1.70
N GLY A 111 0.01 -14.71 -1.62
CA GLY A 111 1.00 -13.87 -0.92
C GLY A 111 0.92 -13.97 0.62
N GLY A 112 -0.29 -13.88 1.17
CA GLY A 112 -0.55 -13.98 2.60
C GLY A 112 0.30 -13.03 3.47
N MET A 113 0.65 -13.48 4.69
CA MET A 113 1.43 -12.68 5.65
C MET A 113 2.87 -12.44 5.20
N LYS A 114 3.48 -13.38 4.46
CA LYS A 114 4.87 -13.24 3.98
C LYS A 114 5.00 -12.07 3.02
N GLU A 115 4.04 -11.93 2.11
CA GLU A 115 4.00 -10.82 1.17
C GLU A 115 3.80 -9.48 1.88
N LEU A 116 2.91 -9.42 2.86
CA LEU A 116 2.72 -8.21 3.67
C LEU A 116 4.01 -7.78 4.38
N LEU A 117 4.71 -8.71 5.03
CA LEU A 117 5.98 -8.43 5.70
C LEU A 117 7.08 -7.97 4.72
N ARG A 118 7.09 -8.53 3.50
CA ARG A 118 7.98 -8.09 2.42
C ARG A 118 7.69 -6.66 2.00
N ILE A 119 6.41 -6.32 1.82
CA ILE A 119 5.95 -4.99 1.39
C ILE A 119 6.20 -3.93 2.48
N LEU A 120 5.98 -4.25 3.76
CA LEU A 120 6.25 -3.33 4.87
C LEU A 120 7.71 -2.86 4.89
N ARG A 121 8.64 -3.71 4.44
CA ARG A 121 10.08 -3.40 4.35
C ARG A 121 10.47 -2.59 3.11
N TRP A 122 9.56 -2.33 2.18
CA TRP A 122 9.86 -1.49 1.03
C TRP A 122 10.17 -0.07 1.49
N ARG A 123 11.23 0.53 0.94
CA ARG A 123 11.71 1.86 1.35
C ARG A 123 10.61 2.92 1.32
N HIS A 124 9.79 2.90 0.27
CA HIS A 124 8.70 3.85 0.08
C HIS A 124 7.44 3.54 0.91
N VAL A 125 7.37 2.40 1.61
CA VAL A 125 6.30 2.07 2.58
C VAL A 125 6.79 2.34 4.00
N PHE A 126 8.05 2.01 4.27
CA PHE A 126 8.71 2.36 5.52
C PHE A 126 8.79 3.87 5.74
N LEU A 127 9.06 4.64 4.69
CA LEU A 127 9.05 6.11 4.75
C LEU A 127 7.67 6.66 4.40
N PRO A 128 7.10 7.59 5.20
CA PRO A 128 7.71 8.24 6.38
C PRO A 128 7.45 7.50 7.70
N HIS A 129 6.49 6.59 7.74
CA HIS A 129 5.87 6.08 8.97
C HIS A 129 6.85 5.42 9.96
N GLY A 130 7.65 4.48 9.48
CA GLY A 130 8.62 3.75 10.31
C GLY A 130 9.74 4.65 10.83
N LEU A 131 10.18 5.64 10.04
CA LEU A 131 11.16 6.63 10.47
C LEU A 131 10.61 7.51 11.58
N VAL A 132 9.37 7.99 11.44
CA VAL A 132 8.70 8.82 12.44
C VAL A 132 8.46 8.04 13.73
N ALA A 133 8.01 6.78 13.63
CA ALA A 133 7.86 5.90 14.79
C ALA A 133 9.18 5.74 15.56
N LEU A 134 10.29 5.53 14.84
CA LEU A 134 11.61 5.42 15.44
C LEU A 134 12.06 6.73 16.10
N ALA A 135 11.86 7.87 15.44
CA ALA A 135 12.22 9.18 15.99
C ALA A 135 11.46 9.49 17.29
N LEU A 136 10.15 9.24 17.30
CA LEU A 136 9.31 9.43 18.48
C LEU A 136 9.66 8.46 19.61
N LEU A 137 10.02 7.22 19.28
CA LEU A 137 10.47 6.23 20.26
C LEU A 137 11.75 6.70 20.95
N VAL A 138 12.73 7.16 20.19
CA VAL A 138 13.98 7.68 20.77
C VAL A 138 13.70 8.91 21.63
N ALA A 139 12.87 9.84 21.16
CA ALA A 139 12.50 11.02 21.93
C ALA A 139 11.80 10.67 23.26
N GLY A 140 10.84 9.74 23.23
CA GLY A 140 10.10 9.30 24.42
C GLY A 140 10.91 8.45 25.41
N LEU A 141 12.10 7.95 25.02
CA LEU A 141 13.03 7.28 25.92
C LEU A 141 14.01 8.25 26.59
N VAL A 142 14.20 9.45 26.02
CA VAL A 142 15.16 10.45 26.51
C VAL A 142 14.47 11.53 27.37
N LEU A 143 13.19 11.81 27.09
CA LEU A 143 12.35 12.77 27.82
C LEU A 143 11.50 12.09 28.89
#